data_AF-A0A7X8IM11-F1
#
_entry.id   AF-A0A7X8IM11-F1
#
_cell.length_a   1.000
_cell.length_b   1.000
_cell.length_c   1.000
_cell.angle_alpha   90.00
_cell.angle_beta   90.00
_cell.angle_gamma   90.00
#
_symmetry.space_group_name_H-M   'P 1'
#
loop_
_entity.id
_entity.type
_entity.pdbx_description
1 polymer ?
#
loop_
_entity_poly.entity_id
_entity_poly.type
_entity_poly.pdbx_seq_one_letter_code
_entity_poly.pdbx_strand_id
1 'polypeptide(L)' 'QCLFVFCNRKRDKIKILQWQHNGFWLFYRRLERGNFDWPTADNDVVNISYREFRWLLDGRNRKIKHT' A
#
# COMPACT_ATOMS: atom_id res chain seq x y z
N GLN A 1 -2.98 9.81 13.23
CA GLN A 1 -3.64 8.56 12.83
C GLN A 1 -2.71 7.79 11.92
N CYS A 2 -2.50 6.48 12.16
CA CYS A 2 -1.49 5.70 11.44
C CYS A 2 -2.15 4.68 10.51
N LEU A 3 -1.58 4.55 9.30
CA LEU A 3 -1.96 3.57 8.30
C LEU A 3 -0.73 2.74 7.94
N PHE A 4 -0.86 1.42 8.04
CA PHE A 4 0.17 0.48 7.60
C PHE A 4 -0.37 -0.29 6.41
N VAL A 5 0.35 -0.23 5.29
CA VAL A 5 -0.05 -0.87 4.04
C VAL A 5 0.89 -2.02 3.78
N PHE A 6 0.34 -3.20 3.56
CA PHE A 6 1.08 -4.42 3.25
C PHE A 6 0.65 -4.95 1.90
N CYS A 7 1.61 -5.47 1.14
CA CYS A 7 1.36 -6.12 -0.14
C CYS A 7 1.88 -7.54 -0.09
N ASN A 8 1.14 -8.47 -0.70
CA ASN A 8 1.60 -9.84 -0.76
C ASN A 8 2.72 -10.01 -1.82
N ARG A 9 3.41 -11.15 -1.79
CA ARG A 9 4.50 -11.45 -2.74
C ARG A 9 4.08 -11.40 -4.21
N LYS A 10 2.86 -11.81 -4.53
CA LYS A 10 2.30 -11.73 -5.90
C LYS A 10 1.86 -10.33 -6.28
N ARG A 11 1.89 -9.35 -5.37
CA ARG A 11 1.44 -7.97 -5.57
C ARG A 11 0.01 -7.85 -6.09
N ASP A 12 -0.86 -8.82 -5.85
CA ASP A 12 -2.27 -8.81 -6.29
C ASP A 12 -3.23 -8.54 -5.14
N LYS A 13 -2.71 -8.43 -3.90
CA LYS A 13 -3.48 -8.22 -2.67
C LYS A 13 -2.81 -7.18 -1.79
N ILE A 14 -3.62 -6.28 -1.25
CA ILE A 14 -3.23 -5.30 -0.25
C ILE A 14 -4.04 -5.50 1.04
N LYS A 15 -3.35 -5.35 2.18
CA LYS A 15 -3.94 -5.21 3.51
C LYS A 15 -3.58 -3.84 4.06
N ILE A 16 -4.56 -3.10 4.56
CA ILE A 16 -4.35 -1.81 5.22
C ILE A 16 -4.82 -1.93 6.67
N LEU A 17 -3.90 -1.73 7.62
CA LEU A 17 -4.22 -1.61 9.03
C LEU A 17 -4.33 -0.14 9.40
N GLN A 18 -5.50 0.26 9.90
CA GLN A 18 -5.75 1.60 10.41
C GLN A 18 -6.03 1.53 11.90
N TRP A 19 -5.19 2.17 12.72
CA TRP A 19 -5.49 2.31 14.15
C TRP A 19 -6.56 3.39 14.36
N GLN A 20 -7.62 3.05 15.09
CA GLN A 20 -8.72 3.93 15.49
C GLN A 20 -9.17 3.58 16.91
N HIS A 21 -9.21 4.56 17.81
CA HIS A 21 -9.68 4.46 19.19
C HIS A 21 -9.04 3.34 20.02
N ASN A 22 -9.58 2.12 19.94
CA ASN A 22 -9.19 0.97 20.74
C ASN A 22 -8.78 -0.26 19.89
N GLY A 23 -8.62 -0.11 18.58
CA GLY A 23 -8.31 -1.24 17.72
C GLY A 23 -7.86 -0.90 16.31
N PHE A 24 -7.63 -1.96 15.53
CA PHE A 24 -7.28 -1.86 14.12
C PHE A 24 -8.48 -2.19 13.24
N TRP A 25 -8.75 -1.30 12.28
CA TRP A 25 -9.52 -1.65 11.09
C TRP A 25 -8.59 -2.33 10.09
N LEU A 26 -9.07 -3.42 9.49
CA LEU A 26 -8.39 -4.10 8.40
C LEU A 26 -9.18 -3.92 7.12
N PHE A 27 -8.61 -3.20 6.16
CA PHE A 27 -9.11 -3.17 4.80
C PHE A 27 -8.36 -4.19 3.96
N TYR A 28 -9.08 -4.98 3.18
CA TYR A 28 -8.52 -5.98 2.30
C TYR A 28 -8.98 -5.72 0.87
N ARG A 29 -8.03 -5.66 -0.05
CA ARG A 29 -8.31 -5.51 -1.48
C ARG A 29 -7.53 -6.53 -2.28
N ARG A 30 -8.23 -7.22 -3.17
CA ARG A 30 -7.68 -8.14 -4.15
C ARG A 30 -7.98 -7.63 -5.55
N LEU A 31 -7.00 -7.69 -6.44
CA LEU A 31 -7.22 -7.45 -7.86
C LEU A 31 -7.65 -8.76 -8.52
N GLU A 32 -8.67 -8.70 -9.37
CA GLU A 32 -9.09 -9.85 -10.19
C GLU A 32 -8.10 -10.08 -11.35
N ARG A 33 -7.44 -9.02 -11.82
CA ARG A 33 -6.39 -9.07 -12.85
C ARG A 33 -5.32 -8.03 -12.57
N GLY A 34 -4.08 -8.37 -12.91
CA GLY A 34 -2.92 -7.48 -12.77
C GLY A 34 -2.34 -7.44 -11.37
N ASN A 35 -1.44 -6.47 -11.15
CA ASN A 35 -0.68 -6.31 -9.92
C ASN A 35 -0.68 -4.83 -9.51
N PHE A 36 -0.56 -4.58 -8.21
CA PHE A 36 -0.26 -3.27 -7.67
C PHE A 36 1.17 -2.89 -7.99
N ASP A 37 1.35 -1.63 -8.40
CA ASP A 37 2.66 -0.99 -8.52
C ASP A 37 3.22 -0.70 -7.11
N TRP A 38 3.72 -1.75 -6.48
CA TRP A 38 4.32 -1.67 -5.16
C TRP A 38 5.73 -1.04 -5.25
N PRO A 39 6.07 -0.07 -4.38
CA PRO A 39 7.41 0.50 -4.36
C PRO A 39 8.44 -0.61 -4.10
N THR A 40 9.44 -0.71 -4.96
CA THR A 40 10.63 -1.52 -4.70
C THR A 40 11.60 -0.62 -3.96
N ALA A 41 11.80 -0.86 -2.67
CA ALA A 41 12.81 -0.18 -1.88
C ALA A 41 13.81 -1.20 -1.35
N ASP A 42 15.05 -0.77 -1.14
CA ASP A 42 16.10 -1.59 -0.52
C ASP A 42 15.80 -1.86 0.96
N ASN A 43 14.91 -1.07 1.57
CA ASN A 43 14.44 -1.20 2.94
C ASN A 43 13.06 -1.85 3.04
N ASP A 44 12.81 -2.57 4.13
CA ASP A 44 11.55 -3.28 4.39
C ASP A 44 10.32 -2.37 4.57
N VAL A 45 10.51 -1.08 4.90
CA VAL A 45 9.45 -0.12 5.18
C VAL A 45 9.68 1.20 4.46
N VAL A 46 8.64 1.71 3.80
CA VAL A 46 8.65 2.96 3.04
C VAL A 46 7.53 3.87 3.52
N ASN A 47 7.87 5.12 3.85
CA ASN A 47 6.89 6.16 4.13
C ASN A 47 6.45 6.82 2.82
N ILE A 48 5.15 6.76 2.54
CA ILE A 48 4.55 7.38 1.34
C ILE A 48 3.60 8.50 1.74
N SER A 49 3.49 9.52 0.90
CA SER A 49 2.49 10.56 1.03
C SER A 49 1.08 10.04 0.74
N TYR A 50 0.06 10.77 1.20
CA TYR A 50 -1.34 10.45 0.90
C TYR A 50 -1.62 10.40 -0.62
N ARG A 51 -0.92 11.23 -1.40
CA ARG A 51 -1.05 11.26 -2.86
C ARG A 51 -0.49 9.98 -3.51
N GLU A 52 0.66 9.50 -3.06
CA GLU A 52 1.26 8.25 -3.52
C GLU A 52 0.42 7.04 -3.10
N PHE A 53 -0.15 7.07 -1.89
CA PHE A 53 -1.10 6.06 -1.44
C PHE A 53 -2.33 6.00 -2.36
N ARG A 54 -2.90 7.14 -2.74
CA ARG A 54 -4.03 7.19 -3.70
C ARG A 54 -3.65 6.61 -5.06
N TRP A 55 -2.46 6.91 -5.59
CA TRP A 55 -2.00 6.32 -6.85
C TRP A 55 -1.86 4.81 -6.79
N LEU A 56 -1.34 4.30 -5.66
CA LEU A 56 -1.21 2.87 -5.41
C LEU A 56 -2.58 2.17 -5.38
N LEU A 57 -3.62 2.83 -4.84
CA LEU A 57 -4.98 2.31 -4.89
C LEU A 57 -5.64 2.44 -6.27
N ASP A 58 -5.31 3.47 -7.04
CA ASP A 58 -5.86 3.71 -8.37
C ASP A 58 -5.19 2.85 -9.46
N GLY A 59 -4.09 2.16 -9.12
CA GLY A 59 -3.30 1.38 -10.08
C GLY A 59 -2.58 2.26 -11.10
N ARG A 60 -2.25 3.51 -10.74
CA ARG A 60 -1.58 4.46 -11.64
C ARG A 60 -0.07 4.45 -11.43
N ASN A 61 0.67 4.24 -12.50
CA ASN A 61 2.12 4.15 -12.50
C ASN A 61 2.78 5.54 -12.51
N ARG A 62 3.34 5.95 -11.37
CA ARG A 62 4.48 6.88 -11.31
C ARG A 62 5.43 6.31 -10.27
N LYS A 63 6.65 5.95 -10.70
CA LYS A 63 7.68 5.37 -9.82
C LYS A 63 7.78 6.19 -8.55
N ILE A 64 7.37 5.60 -7.42
CA ILE A 64 7.64 6.13 -6.10
C ILE A 64 9.17 6.01 -5.95
N LYS A 65 9.89 7.08 -6.31
CA LYS A 65 11.34 7.16 -6.17
C LYS A 65 11.61 7.80 -4.82
N HIS A 66 11.83 6.98 -3.81
CA HIS A 66 12.50 7.45 -2.60
C HIS A 66 13.99 7.26 -2.82
N THR A 67 14.69 8.37 -3.09
CA THR A 67 16.15 8.48 -2.97
C THR A 67 16.50 8.63 -1.50
#